data_AF-A0A3N5NBA4-F1
#
_entry.id   AF-A0A3N5NBA4-F1
#
_cell.length_a   1.000
_cell.length_b   1.000
_cell.length_c   1.000
_cell.angle_alpha   90.00
_cell.angle_beta   90.00
_cell.angle_gamma   90.00
#
_symmetry.space_group_name_H-M   'P 1'
#
loop_
_entity.id
_entity.type
_entity.pdbx_description
1 polymer ?
#
loop_
_entity_poly.entity_id
_entity_poly.type
_entity_poly.pdbx_seq_one_letter_code
_entity_poly.pdbx_strand_id
1 'polypeptide(L)'
;MNISVLRLLVLPLLLVFLSVGAEAAQKQGAVLKDESLRKGETRATLDPGQFKDARVKAAYKVAKEIPWVLDSIYCFCMCKESPTFRHKSLLSCYVDNHAAV
;
A
#
# COMPACT_ATOMS: atom_id res chain seq x y z
N MET A 1 -25.70 -21.57 46.52
CA MET A 1 -25.53 -22.08 45.14
C MET A 1 -24.28 -22.94 45.11
N ASN A 2 -24.45 -24.24 44.86
CA ASN A 2 -23.45 -25.29 44.97
C ASN A 2 -22.55 -25.35 43.72
N ILE A 3 -21.27 -25.65 43.91
CA ILE A 3 -20.21 -25.58 42.87
C ILE A 3 -20.55 -26.39 41.62
N SER A 4 -21.31 -27.48 41.77
CA SER A 4 -21.80 -28.31 40.65
C SER A 4 -22.80 -27.58 39.75
N VAL A 5 -23.65 -26.70 40.30
CA VAL A 5 -24.64 -25.92 39.55
C VAL A 5 -23.97 -24.77 38.80
N LEU A 6 -22.94 -24.16 39.41
CA LEU A 6 -22.14 -23.11 38.77
C LEU A 6 -21.37 -23.66 37.56
N ARG A 7 -20.82 -24.88 37.65
CA ARG A 7 -20.13 -25.54 36.52
C ARG A 7 -21.08 -25.91 35.37
N LEU A 8 -22.28 -26.38 35.68
CA LEU A 8 -23.29 -26.76 34.68
C LEU A 8 -23.79 -25.57 33.84
N LEU A 9 -23.78 -24.36 34.39
CA LEU A 9 -24.23 -23.16 33.69
C LEU A 9 -23.08 -22.37 33.03
N VAL A 10 -21.90 -22.33 33.65
CA VAL A 10 -20.78 -21.50 33.17
C VAL A 10 -20.01 -22.18 32.02
N LEU A 11 -19.85 -23.50 32.06
CA LEU A 11 -19.09 -24.24 31.03
C LEU A 11 -19.71 -24.19 29.62
N PRO A 12 -21.03 -24.45 29.43
CA PRO A 12 -21.64 -24.34 28.11
C PRO A 12 -21.69 -22.89 27.63
N LEU A 13 -21.86 -21.93 28.54
CA LEU A 13 -21.86 -20.52 28.22
C LEU A 13 -20.49 -20.05 27.70
N LEU A 14 -19.41 -20.50 28.35
CA LEU A 14 -18.04 -20.22 27.92
C LEU A 14 -17.73 -20.81 26.53
N LEU A 15 -18.21 -22.04 26.26
CA LEU A 15 -18.06 -22.71 24.97
C LEU A 15 -18.80 -21.97 23.85
N VAL A 16 -19.99 -21.42 24.12
CA VAL A 16 -20.74 -20.60 23.17
C VAL A 16 -20.02 -19.28 22.87
N PHE A 17 -19.45 -18.62 23.89
CA PHE A 17 -18.66 -17.41 23.69
C PHE A 17 -17.37 -17.67 22.88
N LEU A 18 -16.74 -18.83 23.06
CA LEU A 18 -15.55 -19.24 22.30
C LEU A 18 -15.87 -19.51 20.82
N SER A 19 -17.02 -20.13 20.51
CA SER A 19 -17.39 -20.43 19.12
C SER A 19 -17.75 -19.16 18.32
N VAL A 20 -18.42 -18.19 18.94
CA VAL A 20 -18.84 -16.93 18.27
C VAL A 20 -17.65 -16.02 17.96
N GLY A 21 -16.59 -16.04 18.78
CA GLY A 21 -15.40 -15.21 18.56
C GLY A 21 -14.53 -15.64 17.36
N ALA A 22 -14.51 -16.93 17.04
CA ALA A 22 -13.70 -17.48 15.95
C ALA A 22 -14.20 -17.07 14.56
N GLU A 23 -15.52 -16.92 14.39
CA GLU A 23 -16.15 -16.59 13.10
C GLU A 23 -16.00 -15.10 12.74
N ALA A 24 -15.92 -14.22 13.75
CA ALA A 24 -15.77 -12.78 13.57
C ALA A 24 -14.33 -12.37 13.17
N ALA A 25 -13.32 -13.18 13.50
CA ALA A 25 -11.92 -12.90 13.19
C ALA A 25 -11.52 -13.18 11.73
N GLN A 26 -12.33 -13.93 10.97
CA GLN A 26 -12.00 -14.30 9.58
C GLN A 26 -12.68 -13.41 8.52
N LYS A 27 -13.60 -12.52 8.94
CA LYS A 27 -14.37 -11.64 8.05
C LYS A 27 -13.75 -10.27 7.78
N GLN A 28 -12.49 -10.01 8.15
CA GLN A 28 -11.78 -8.87 7.54
C GLN A 28 -11.40 -9.26 6.11
N GLY A 29 -12.35 -9.06 5.20
CA GLY A 29 -12.19 -9.30 3.78
C GLY A 29 -10.90 -8.66 3.29
N ALA A 30 -10.18 -9.39 2.44
CA ALA A 30 -9.01 -8.91 1.74
C ALA A 30 -9.29 -7.48 1.23
N VAL A 31 -8.56 -6.49 1.75
CA VAL A 31 -8.62 -5.12 1.27
C VAL A 31 -8.31 -5.18 -0.23
N LEU A 32 -9.34 -5.01 -1.06
CA LEU A 32 -9.17 -4.96 -2.50
C LEU A 32 -8.24 -3.79 -2.80
N LYS A 33 -7.18 -4.05 -3.57
CA LYS A 33 -6.30 -2.99 -4.05
C LYS A 33 -7.10 -2.14 -5.03
N ASP A 34 -7.50 -0.96 -4.59
CA ASP A 34 -8.12 0.03 -5.47
C ASP A 34 -7.07 0.57 -6.45
N GLU A 35 -7.25 0.26 -7.72
CA GLU A 35 -6.39 0.70 -8.81
C GLU A 35 -7.01 1.84 -9.63
N SER A 36 -8.21 2.32 -9.26
CA SER A 36 -8.93 3.37 -10.00
C SER A 36 -8.15 4.69 -10.09
N LEU A 37 -7.21 4.91 -9.17
CA LEU A 37 -6.37 6.11 -9.12
C LEU A 37 -5.13 6.04 -10.03
N ARG A 38 -4.76 4.86 -10.55
CA ARG A 38 -3.57 4.68 -11.41
C ARG A 38 -3.67 5.53 -12.67
N LYS A 39 -2.55 6.16 -13.07
CA LYS A 39 -2.46 6.97 -14.31
C LYS A 39 -1.79 6.23 -15.46
N GLY A 40 -1.31 5.00 -15.25
CA GLY A 40 -0.88 4.10 -16.33
C GLY A 40 0.57 4.27 -16.77
N GLU A 41 1.48 4.65 -15.89
CA GLU A 41 2.91 4.43 -16.09
C GLU A 41 3.26 2.97 -15.78
N THR A 42 3.87 2.28 -16.75
CA THR A 42 4.20 0.84 -16.66
C THR A 42 5.69 0.57 -16.78
N ARG A 43 6.50 1.60 -17.07
CA ARG A 43 7.95 1.46 -17.19
C ARG A 43 8.59 1.23 -15.82
N ALA A 44 9.71 0.53 -15.82
CA ALA A 44 10.54 0.38 -14.63
C ALA A 44 11.23 1.70 -14.26
N THR A 45 11.34 2.00 -12.97
CA THR A 45 12.12 3.14 -12.50
C THR A 45 13.61 2.92 -12.78
N LEU A 46 14.36 4.02 -12.85
CA LEU A 46 15.81 3.97 -12.94
C LEU A 46 16.41 3.27 -11.70
N ASP A 47 17.52 2.55 -11.91
CA ASP A 47 18.26 1.90 -10.83
C ASP A 47 18.83 2.94 -9.84
N PRO A 48 18.48 2.89 -8.54
CA PRO A 48 19.01 3.81 -7.53
C PRO A 48 20.55 3.82 -7.47
N GLY A 49 21.20 2.72 -7.86
CA GLY A 49 22.66 2.57 -7.87
C GLY A 49 23.40 3.61 -8.72
N GLN A 50 22.75 4.18 -9.74
CA GLN A 50 23.37 5.16 -10.63
C GLN A 50 23.53 6.56 -10.03
N PHE A 51 22.82 6.87 -8.93
CA PHE A 51 22.86 8.19 -8.31
C PHE A 51 23.90 8.26 -7.19
N LYS A 52 24.68 9.36 -7.15
CA LYS A 52 25.67 9.60 -6.09
C LYS A 52 25.06 10.28 -4.87
N ASP A 53 24.12 11.20 -5.06
CA ASP A 53 23.42 11.86 -3.95
C ASP A 53 22.56 10.83 -3.20
N ALA A 54 22.77 10.74 -1.88
CA ALA A 54 22.12 9.76 -1.03
C ALA A 54 20.59 9.95 -0.95
N ARG A 55 20.10 11.19 -1.03
CA ARG A 55 18.67 11.52 -1.01
C ARG A 55 18.01 11.12 -2.32
N VAL A 56 18.65 11.40 -3.45
CA VAL A 56 18.16 10.96 -4.77
C VAL A 56 18.10 9.44 -4.83
N LYS A 57 19.16 8.75 -4.39
CA LYS A 57 19.18 7.28 -4.30
C LYS A 57 18.04 6.74 -3.43
N ALA A 58 17.79 7.35 -2.28
CA ALA A 58 16.68 6.96 -1.41
C ALA A 58 15.31 7.16 -2.09
N ALA A 59 15.11 8.27 -2.80
CA ALA A 59 13.86 8.55 -3.51
C ALA A 59 13.59 7.53 -4.62
N TYR A 60 14.59 7.22 -5.47
CA TYR A 60 14.46 6.18 -6.51
C TYR A 60 14.26 4.78 -5.91
N LYS A 61 14.84 4.49 -4.73
CA LYS A 61 14.61 3.22 -4.02
C LYS A 61 13.13 3.09 -3.63
N VAL A 62 12.55 4.12 -3.03
CA VAL A 62 11.13 4.13 -2.65
C VAL A 62 10.26 4.02 -3.90
N ALA A 63 10.56 4.76 -4.96
CA ALA A 63 9.80 4.69 -6.21
C ALA A 63 9.78 3.27 -6.81
N LYS A 64 10.88 2.52 -6.66
CA LYS A 64 10.98 1.11 -7.06
C LYS A 64 10.17 0.18 -6.14
N GLU A 65 10.09 0.47 -4.85
CA GLU A 65 9.39 -0.35 -3.86
C GLU A 65 7.86 -0.17 -3.90
N ILE A 66 7.38 1.04 -4.17
CA ILE A 66 5.96 1.40 -4.18
C ILE A 66 5.51 2.09 -5.49
N PRO A 67 5.80 1.53 -6.67
CA PRO A 67 5.52 2.19 -7.96
C PRO A 67 4.03 2.51 -8.12
N TRP A 68 3.16 1.65 -7.59
CA TRP A 68 1.71 1.84 -7.65
C TRP A 68 1.25 3.09 -6.88
N VAL A 69 1.89 3.45 -5.77
CA VAL A 69 1.54 4.68 -5.04
C VAL A 69 1.88 5.89 -5.88
N LEU A 70 3.08 5.90 -6.47
CA LEU A 70 3.54 7.02 -7.30
C LEU A 70 2.75 7.12 -8.61
N ASP A 71 2.29 6.01 -9.17
CA ASP A 71 1.41 6.03 -10.35
C ASP A 71 -0.01 6.50 -10.02
N SER A 72 -0.41 6.54 -8.75
CA SER A 72 -1.67 7.13 -8.30
C SER A 72 -1.59 8.63 -8.01
N ILE A 73 -0.39 9.21 -8.03
CA ILE A 73 -0.15 10.59 -7.63
C ILE A 73 0.12 11.46 -8.86
N TYR A 74 -0.50 12.63 -8.90
CA TYR A 74 -0.19 13.65 -9.87
C TYR A 74 1.11 14.38 -9.47
N CYS A 75 2.01 14.61 -10.43
CA CYS A 75 3.32 15.20 -10.14
C CYS A 75 3.20 16.69 -9.78
N PHE A 76 3.84 17.10 -8.68
CA PHE A 76 3.87 18.50 -8.22
C PHE A 76 4.36 19.48 -9.29
N CYS A 77 5.31 19.05 -10.14
CA CYS A 77 5.88 19.88 -11.19
C CYS A 77 4.94 20.12 -12.40
N MET A 78 3.73 19.55 -12.38
CA MET A 78 2.75 19.64 -13.49
C MET A 78 3.34 19.13 -14.82
N CYS A 79 4.12 18.06 -14.75
CA CYS A 79 4.81 17.51 -15.92
C CYS A 79 3.86 16.94 -16.98
N LYS A 80 2.60 16.64 -16.63
CA LYS A 80 1.60 16.17 -17.59
C LYS A 80 1.25 17.26 -18.61
N GLU A 81 1.21 18.50 -18.16
CA GLU A 81 0.88 19.70 -18.91
C GLU A 81 2.14 20.31 -19.56
N SER A 82 3.32 19.99 -19.03
CA SER A 82 4.59 20.42 -19.62
C SER A 82 4.78 19.83 -21.03
N PRO A 83 4.99 20.67 -22.06
CA PRO A 83 5.23 20.18 -23.42
C PRO A 83 6.55 19.42 -23.57
N THR A 84 7.51 19.66 -22.66
CA THR A 84 8.84 19.03 -22.69
C THR A 84 8.84 17.61 -22.12
N PHE A 85 8.11 17.36 -21.03
CA PHE A 85 8.16 16.08 -20.31
C PHE A 85 6.96 15.17 -20.58
N ARG A 86 5.74 15.70 -20.49
CA ARG A 86 4.47 14.95 -20.70
C ARG A 86 4.37 13.66 -19.87
N HIS A 87 4.83 13.72 -18.62
CA HIS A 87 4.78 12.60 -17.67
C HIS A 87 3.34 12.35 -17.19
N LYS A 88 2.94 11.08 -17.08
CA LYS A 88 1.54 10.69 -16.81
C LYS A 88 1.17 10.77 -15.32
N SER A 89 2.12 10.44 -14.46
CA SER A 89 2.04 10.43 -12.99
C SER A 89 3.37 10.85 -12.38
N LEU A 90 3.43 10.92 -11.05
CA LEU A 90 4.68 11.06 -10.33
C LEU A 90 5.66 9.91 -10.66
N LEU A 91 5.18 8.68 -10.88
CA LEU A 91 6.04 7.55 -11.27
C LEU A 91 6.80 7.82 -12.57
N SER A 92 6.18 8.51 -13.53
CA SER A 92 6.83 8.89 -14.80
C SER A 92 8.08 9.77 -14.62
N CYS A 93 8.26 10.44 -13.48
CA CYS A 93 9.48 11.19 -13.17
C CYS A 93 10.66 10.31 -12.72
N TYR A 94 10.38 9.08 -12.25
CA TYR A 94 11.38 8.15 -11.73
C TYR A 94 11.83 7.09 -12.74
N VAL A 95 11.20 7.06 -13.91
CA VAL A 95 11.55 6.18 -15.04
C VAL A 95 12.54 6.86 -16.00
N ASP A 96 12.80 8.16 -15.79
CA ASP A 96 13.94 8.92 -16.29
C ASP A 96 14.61 9.67 -15.14
N ASN A 97 15.53 10.59 -15.44
CA ASN A 97 16.32 11.32 -14.44
C ASN A 97 15.64 12.61 -13.93
N HIS A 98 14.37 12.86 -14.25
CA HIS A 98 13.71 14.11 -13.88
C HIS A 98 13.48 14.22 -12.37
N ALA A 99 13.24 13.13 -11.65
CA ALA A 99 13.15 13.18 -10.18
C ALA A 99 14.51 13.48 -9.49
N ALA A 100 15.60 13.62 -10.23
CA ALA A 100 16.94 13.91 -9.72
C ALA A 100 17.42 15.36 -9.97
N VAL A 101 16.58 16.24 -10.53
CA VAL A 101 16.89 17.67 -10.76
C VAL A 101 16.22 18.62 -9.78
#